data_AF-A0A352ID31-F1
#
_entry.id   AF-A0A352ID31-F1
#
_cell.length_a   1.000
_cell.length_b   1.000
_cell.length_c   1.000
_cell.angle_alpha   90.00
_cell.angle_beta   90.00
_cell.angle_gamma   90.00
#
_symmetry.space_group_name_H-M   'P 1'
#
loop_
_entity.id
_entity.type
_entity.pdbx_description
1 polymer ?
#
loop_
_entity_poly.entity_id
_entity_poly.type
_entity_poly.pdbx_seq_one_letter_code
_entity_poly.pdbx_strand_id
1 'polypeptide(L)'
;MSGHGRTSCVVVALLLAACAGQTRYHHFVPLPRQGWGRQDTVRFHLPGGTSWAGLQASVEVRATRSFPYSDLWLALEQRDSTARVLHTDTLHMSMADSQGNLLGHGFELLEYRSMAVPLLSDSLGACAG
;
A
#
# COMPACT_ATOMS: atom_id res chain seq x y z
N MET A 1 12.75 40.32 -27.20
CA MET A 1 12.10 38.99 -27.34
C MET A 1 12.94 37.97 -26.56
N SER A 2 12.78 37.92 -25.24
CA SER A 2 13.56 37.04 -24.35
C SER A 2 12.62 36.49 -23.30
N GLY A 3 12.28 35.21 -23.39
CA GLY A 3 11.32 34.59 -22.46
C GLY A 3 11.16 33.09 -22.59
N HIS A 4 11.54 32.49 -23.73
CA HIS A 4 11.29 31.06 -23.99
C HIS A 4 12.31 30.12 -23.32
N GLY A 5 13.53 30.59 -23.03
CA GLY A 5 14.54 29.78 -22.34
C GLY A 5 14.29 29.62 -20.84
N ARG A 6 13.60 30.59 -20.21
CA ARG A 6 13.30 30.55 -18.76
C ARG A 6 12.10 29.66 -18.46
N THR A 7 11.08 29.66 -19.31
CA THR A 7 9.90 28.80 -19.16
C THR A 7 10.24 27.32 -19.38
N SER A 8 11.12 27.00 -20.34
CA SER A 8 11.54 25.62 -20.59
C SER A 8 12.23 24.97 -19.38
N CYS A 9 13.18 25.66 -18.74
CA CYS A 9 13.86 25.13 -17.55
C CYS A 9 12.94 24.95 -16.33
N VAL A 10 11.96 25.84 -16.15
CA VAL A 10 11.00 25.75 -15.03
C VAL A 10 10.09 24.54 -15.19
N VAL A 11 9.60 24.25 -16.40
CA VAL A 11 8.77 23.07 -16.66
C VAL A 11 9.55 21.78 -16.39
N VAL A 12 10.81 21.70 -16.81
CA VAL A 12 11.67 20.53 -16.55
C VAL A 12 11.92 20.35 -15.04
N ALA A 13 12.20 21.43 -14.32
CA ALA A 13 12.40 21.37 -12.87
C ALA A 13 11.13 20.93 -12.11
N LEU A 14 9.95 21.40 -12.54
CA LEU A 14 8.66 20.99 -11.96
C LEU A 14 8.35 19.51 -12.23
N LEU A 15 8.64 19.01 -13.43
CA LEU A 15 8.47 17.59 -13.79
C LEU A 15 9.39 16.68 -12.97
N LEU A 16 10.64 17.11 -12.70
CA LEU A 16 11.57 16.36 -11.85
C LEU A 16 11.15 16.34 -10.38
N ALA A 17 10.61 17.46 -9.87
CA ALA A 17 10.06 17.53 -8.52
C ALA A 17 8.80 16.67 -8.33
N ALA A 18 8.02 16.43 -9.39
CA ALA A 18 6.81 15.61 -9.33
C ALA A 18 7.07 14.12 -9.04
N CYS A 19 8.29 13.62 -9.26
CA CYS A 19 8.67 12.24 -8.96
C CYS A 19 9.12 12.00 -7.50
N ALA A 20 8.89 12.95 -6.60
CA ALA A 20 9.41 12.91 -5.22
C ALA A 20 8.61 12.00 -4.24
N GLY A 21 8.04 10.88 -4.73
CA GLY A 21 7.42 9.87 -3.86
C GLY A 21 8.45 8.86 -3.36
N GLN A 22 8.86 8.94 -2.08
CA GLN A 22 9.83 8.03 -1.47
C GLN A 22 9.18 6.68 -1.08
N THR A 23 8.58 5.97 -2.04
CA THR A 23 8.04 4.63 -1.81
C THR A 23 9.19 3.62 -1.74
N ARG A 24 9.44 3.05 -0.55
CA ARG A 24 10.54 2.08 -0.33
C ARG A 24 10.23 0.68 -0.84
N TYR A 25 8.96 0.28 -0.77
CA TYR A 25 8.50 -1.04 -1.18
C TYR A 25 7.07 -0.94 -1.68
N HIS A 26 6.78 -1.59 -2.79
CA HIS A 26 5.46 -1.66 -3.38
C HIS A 26 5.34 -2.96 -4.19
N HIS A 27 4.39 -3.82 -3.84
CA HIS A 27 4.24 -5.13 -4.45
C HIS A 27 2.79 -5.60 -4.40
N PHE A 28 2.31 -6.16 -5.51
CA PHE A 28 1.00 -6.80 -5.61
C PHE A 28 1.16 -8.31 -5.75
N VAL A 29 0.36 -9.07 -5.01
CA VAL A 29 0.25 -10.53 -5.14
C VAL A 29 -1.07 -10.85 -5.84
N PRO A 30 -1.08 -11.69 -6.89
CA PRO A 30 -2.32 -12.10 -7.54
C PRO A 30 -3.16 -12.96 -6.60
N LEU A 31 -4.47 -12.71 -6.59
CA LEU A 31 -5.45 -13.53 -5.87
C LEU A 31 -5.90 -14.72 -6.75
N PRO A 32 -6.38 -15.83 -6.15
CA PRO A 32 -6.93 -16.94 -6.91
C PRO A 32 -8.09 -16.49 -7.81
N ARG A 33 -8.24 -17.12 -8.98
CA ARG A 33 -9.28 -16.76 -9.96
C ARG A 33 -10.70 -16.96 -9.42
N GLN A 34 -10.88 -17.93 -8.53
CA GLN A 34 -12.14 -18.19 -7.83
C GLN A 34 -12.47 -17.13 -6.76
N GLY A 35 -11.60 -16.17 -6.53
CA GLY A 35 -11.71 -15.15 -5.48
C GLY A 35 -10.83 -15.46 -4.28
N TRP A 36 -10.85 -14.52 -3.32
CA TRP A 36 -10.14 -14.61 -2.06
C TRP A 36 -11.14 -14.89 -0.93
N GLY A 37 -11.00 -16.02 -0.25
CA GLY A 37 -11.91 -16.42 0.81
C GLY A 37 -11.72 -15.58 2.08
N ARG A 38 -12.80 -15.40 2.86
CA ARG A 38 -12.78 -14.61 4.10
C ARG A 38 -11.74 -15.07 5.13
N GLN A 39 -11.39 -16.36 5.14
CA GLN A 39 -10.42 -16.95 6.07
C GLN A 39 -9.03 -17.16 5.45
N ASP A 40 -8.86 -16.77 4.18
CA ASP A 40 -7.59 -16.92 3.49
C ASP A 40 -6.64 -15.78 3.87
N THR A 41 -5.33 -16.05 3.82
CA THR A 41 -4.29 -15.07 4.15
C THR A 41 -3.36 -14.84 2.98
N VAL A 42 -3.19 -13.57 2.60
CA VAL A 42 -2.14 -13.15 1.65
C VAL A 42 -0.91 -12.74 2.45
N ARG A 43 0.27 -13.23 2.06
CA ARG A 43 1.53 -12.94 2.73
C ARG A 43 2.42 -12.07 1.87
N PHE A 44 3.07 -11.10 2.50
CA PHE A 44 4.07 -10.25 1.89
C PHE A 44 5.39 -10.42 2.64
N HIS A 45 6.44 -10.75 1.90
CA HIS A 45 7.79 -10.86 2.46
C HIS A 45 8.55 -9.57 2.16
N LEU A 46 8.85 -8.81 3.21
CA LEU A 46 9.69 -7.63 3.06
C LEU A 46 11.15 -8.06 2.82
N PRO A 47 11.87 -7.44 1.87
CA PRO A 47 13.26 -7.79 1.62
C PRO A 47 14.13 -7.49 2.85
N GLY A 48 15.07 -8.40 3.14
CA GLY A 48 16.05 -8.25 4.21
C GLY A 48 17.09 -7.15 3.91
N GLY A 49 17.86 -6.76 4.93
CA GLY A 49 18.94 -5.77 4.79
C GLY A 49 18.50 -4.31 4.70
N THR A 50 17.19 -4.04 4.75
CA THR A 50 16.62 -2.69 4.85
C THR A 50 16.01 -2.49 6.24
N SER A 51 16.24 -1.33 6.86
CA SER A 51 15.53 -0.95 8.09
C SER A 51 14.12 -0.47 7.75
N TRP A 52 13.12 -1.18 8.27
CA TRP A 52 11.70 -0.82 8.13
C TRP A 52 11.19 0.03 9.29
N ALA A 53 12.01 0.21 10.33
CA ALA A 53 11.66 0.95 11.53
C ALA A 53 11.27 2.40 11.21
N GLY A 54 10.11 2.84 11.72
CA GLY A 54 9.63 4.21 11.53
C GLY A 54 9.02 4.50 10.15
N LEU A 55 8.96 3.52 9.25
CA LEU A 55 8.18 3.62 8.03
C LEU A 55 6.70 3.32 8.30
N GLN A 56 5.85 3.84 7.43
CA GLN A 56 4.42 3.49 7.41
C GLN A 56 4.13 2.63 6.19
N ALA A 57 3.22 1.68 6.35
CA ALA A 57 2.70 0.84 5.28
C ALA A 57 1.20 1.07 5.11
N SER A 58 0.73 1.03 3.87
CA SER A 58 -0.69 0.93 3.55
C SER A 58 -0.92 -0.35 2.77
N VAL A 59 -2.06 -1.00 2.98
CA VAL A 59 -2.50 -2.13 2.16
C VAL A 59 -3.33 -1.60 1.01
N GLU A 60 -3.07 -2.13 -0.18
CA GLU A 60 -3.81 -1.80 -1.39
C GLU A 60 -4.53 -3.04 -1.91
N VAL A 61 -5.80 -2.88 -2.26
CA VAL A 61 -6.63 -3.94 -2.82
C VAL A 61 -7.18 -3.46 -4.16
N ARG A 62 -7.11 -4.34 -5.16
CA ARG A 62 -7.74 -4.14 -6.45
C ARG A 62 -8.94 -5.07 -6.57
N ALA A 63 -10.12 -4.50 -6.73
CA ALA A 63 -11.37 -5.24 -6.85
C ALA A 63 -12.05 -4.95 -8.18
N THR A 64 -12.82 -5.91 -8.68
CA THR A 64 -13.70 -5.66 -9.83
C THR A 64 -14.86 -4.77 -9.39
N ARG A 65 -15.48 -4.09 -10.36
CA ARG A 65 -16.70 -3.28 -10.14
C ARG A 65 -17.90 -4.10 -9.65
N SER A 66 -17.83 -5.43 -9.76
CA SER A 66 -18.86 -6.37 -9.33
C SER A 66 -18.68 -6.86 -7.89
N PHE A 67 -17.72 -6.31 -7.14
CA PHE A 67 -17.55 -6.65 -5.72
C PHE A 67 -18.82 -6.25 -4.94
N PRO A 68 -19.48 -7.19 -4.23
CA PRO A 68 -20.87 -6.98 -3.80
C PRO A 68 -21.01 -6.28 -2.45
N TYR A 69 -19.91 -5.88 -1.81
CA TYR A 69 -19.93 -5.31 -0.46
C TYR A 69 -19.45 -3.86 -0.46
N SER A 70 -20.07 -3.04 0.39
CA SER A 70 -19.70 -1.63 0.62
C SER A 70 -18.41 -1.49 1.41
N ASP A 71 -18.02 -2.53 2.15
CA ASP A 71 -16.89 -2.49 3.08
C ASP A 71 -16.09 -3.78 2.99
N LEU A 72 -14.78 -3.64 3.09
CA LEU A 72 -13.83 -4.74 3.23
C LEU A 72 -13.02 -4.53 4.51
N TRP A 73 -13.14 -5.50 5.42
CA TRP A 73 -12.40 -5.52 6.68
C TRP A 73 -11.29 -6.57 6.60
N LEU A 74 -10.05 -6.17 6.85
CA LEU A 74 -8.88 -7.05 6.78
C LEU A 74 -8.20 -7.12 8.14
N ALA A 75 -7.91 -8.35 8.58
CA ALA A 75 -6.97 -8.56 9.68
C ALA A 75 -5.55 -8.38 9.14
N LEU A 76 -4.76 -7.50 9.76
CA LEU A 76 -3.36 -7.30 9.46
C LEU A 76 -2.52 -7.88 10.59
N GLU A 77 -1.49 -8.63 10.23
CA GLU A 77 -0.53 -9.17 11.19
C GLU A 77 0.88 -8.95 10.68
N GLN A 78 1.69 -8.27 11.48
CA GLN A 78 3.11 -8.06 11.21
C GLN A 78 3.89 -9.09 12.02
N ARG A 79 4.78 -9.83 11.35
CA ARG A 79 5.64 -10.83 11.98
C ARG A 79 7.10 -10.49 11.76
N ASP A 80 7.94 -10.83 12.73
CA ASP A 80 9.39 -10.77 12.57
C ASP A 80 9.94 -11.96 11.76
N SER A 81 11.26 -11.98 11.60
CA SER A 81 11.98 -13.02 10.87
C SER A 81 11.83 -14.42 11.48
N THR A 82 11.46 -14.51 12.77
CA THR A 82 11.24 -15.75 13.52
C THR A 82 9.76 -16.16 13.56
N ALA A 83 8.92 -15.51 12.76
CA ALA A 83 7.47 -15.69 12.69
C ALA A 83 6.70 -15.31 13.98
N ARG A 84 7.33 -14.59 14.91
CA ARG A 84 6.63 -14.04 16.07
C ARG A 84 5.81 -12.82 15.64
N VAL A 85 4.59 -12.73 16.14
CA VAL A 85 3.70 -11.59 15.89
C VAL A 85 4.21 -10.38 16.65
N LEU A 86 4.53 -9.31 15.91
CA LEU A 86 4.94 -8.02 16.45
C LEU A 86 3.75 -7.08 16.63
N HIS A 87 2.80 -7.13 15.68
CA HIS A 87 1.65 -6.24 15.66
C HIS A 87 0.45 -6.93 15.01
N THR A 88 -0.74 -6.60 15.50
CA THR A 88 -2.01 -6.98 14.89
C THR A 88 -2.89 -5.76 14.81
N ASP A 89 -3.51 -5.56 13.66
CA ASP A 89 -4.41 -4.44 13.39
C ASP A 89 -5.62 -4.91 12.57
N THR A 90 -6.65 -4.07 12.49
CA THR A 90 -7.82 -4.28 11.65
C THR A 90 -7.98 -3.12 10.69
N LEU A 91 -7.81 -3.39 9.40
CA LEU A 91 -7.94 -2.39 8.35
C LEU A 91 -9.37 -2.35 7.86
N HIS A 92 -9.94 -1.15 7.83
CA HIS A 92 -11.21 -0.87 7.19
C HIS A 92 -10.99 -0.24 5.83
N MET A 93 -11.63 -0.78 4.80
CA MET A 93 -11.63 -0.23 3.45
C MET A 93 -13.08 -0.02 2.99
N SER A 94 -13.47 1.25 2.83
CA SER A 94 -14.76 1.60 2.24
C SER A 94 -14.69 1.41 0.72
N MET A 95 -15.48 0.48 0.23
CA MET A 95 -15.53 0.06 -1.17
C MET A 95 -16.58 0.86 -1.98
N ALA A 96 -17.68 1.21 -1.32
CA ALA A 96 -18.75 2.02 -1.87
C ALA A 96 -19.31 3.00 -0.83
N ASP A 97 -19.92 4.10 -1.27
CA ASP A 97 -20.67 4.99 -0.40
C ASP A 97 -22.06 4.44 -0.04
N SER A 98 -22.83 5.19 0.75
CA SER A 98 -24.18 4.80 1.18
C SER A 98 -25.21 4.70 0.04
N GLN A 99 -24.89 5.22 -1.14
CA GLN A 99 -25.72 5.14 -2.34
C GLN A 99 -25.27 3.98 -3.25
N GLY A 100 -24.19 3.27 -2.89
CA GLY A 100 -23.60 2.19 -3.67
C GLY A 100 -22.62 2.66 -4.76
N ASN A 101 -22.22 3.93 -4.77
CA ASN A 101 -21.21 4.40 -5.71
C ASN A 101 -19.83 3.92 -5.26
N LEU A 102 -19.09 3.28 -6.17
CA LEU A 102 -17.76 2.73 -5.89
C LEU A 102 -16.73 3.84 -5.64
N LEU A 103 -15.96 3.72 -4.56
CA LEU A 103 -14.99 4.73 -4.11
C LEU A 103 -13.58 4.54 -4.67
N GLY A 104 -13.30 3.41 -5.31
CA GLY A 104 -11.98 3.06 -5.81
C GLY A 104 -11.65 3.73 -7.15
N HIS A 105 -10.35 3.79 -7.47
CA HIS A 105 -9.85 4.45 -8.67
C HIS A 105 -9.42 3.41 -9.72
N GLY A 106 -9.74 3.64 -11.00
CA GLY A 106 -9.29 2.78 -12.09
C GLY A 106 -10.38 2.49 -13.13
N PHE A 107 -9.98 1.81 -14.20
CA PHE A 107 -10.88 1.47 -15.29
C PHE A 107 -11.49 0.07 -15.10
N GLU A 108 -10.70 -0.98 -15.30
CA GLU A 108 -11.15 -2.38 -15.16
C GLU A 108 -11.17 -2.86 -13.71
N LEU A 109 -10.07 -2.63 -12.99
CA LEU A 109 -9.95 -2.90 -11.57
C LEU A 109 -9.91 -1.57 -10.83
N LEU A 110 -10.70 -1.49 -9.76
CA LEU A 110 -10.72 -0.36 -8.87
C LEU A 110 -9.74 -0.60 -7.73
N GLU A 111 -8.84 0.36 -7.52
CA GLU A 111 -7.85 0.37 -6.47
C GLU A 111 -8.36 1.10 -5.24
N TYR A 112 -8.16 0.47 -4.10
CA TYR A 112 -8.52 0.94 -2.78
C TYR A 112 -7.29 0.87 -1.89
N ARG A 113 -7.10 1.87 -1.02
CA ARG A 113 -5.95 1.98 -0.12
C ARG A 113 -6.44 2.12 1.32
N SER A 114 -5.85 1.35 2.23
CA SER A 114 -6.11 1.50 3.66
C SER A 114 -5.48 2.77 4.23
N MET A 115 -5.86 3.12 5.46
CA MET A 115 -5.04 4.01 6.29
C MET A 115 -3.63 3.43 6.50
N ALA A 116 -2.67 4.32 6.73
CA ALA A 116 -1.28 3.96 6.94
C ALA A 116 -1.07 3.41 8.37
N VAL A 117 -0.32 2.32 8.48
CA VAL A 117 0.00 1.61 9.73
C VAL A 117 1.51 1.62 9.93
N PRO A 118 2.02 1.86 11.15
CA PRO A 118 3.46 1.80 11.40
C PRO A 118 4.02 0.40 11.16
N LEU A 119 5.17 0.31 10.50
CA LEU A 119 5.93 -0.93 10.41
C LEU A 119 6.79 -1.11 11.66
N LEU A 120 6.55 -2.20 12.39
CA LEU A 120 7.39 -2.61 13.50
C LEU A 120 8.54 -3.48 13.00
N SER A 121 9.76 -3.18 13.43
CA SER A 121 10.95 -3.96 13.10
C SER A 121 11.39 -4.82 14.27
N ASP A 122 12.07 -5.91 13.96
CA ASP A 122 12.72 -6.79 14.92
C ASP A 122 13.82 -6.03 15.69
N SER A 123 13.74 -5.98 17.02
CA SER A 123 14.77 -5.35 17.86
C SER A 123 16.07 -6.16 17.93
N LEU A 124 16.07 -7.40 17.42
CA LEU A 124 17.19 -8.33 17.49
C LEU A 124 18.34 -8.03 16.49
N GLY A 125 18.17 -7.06 15.59
CA GLY A 125 19.22 -6.60 14.67
C GLY A 125 20.10 -5.47 15.21
N ALA A 126 19.78 -4.88 16.37
CA ALA A 126 20.51 -3.73 16.91
C ALA A 126 21.77 -4.11 17.74
N CYS A 127 21.98 -5.40 18.00
CA CYS A 127 23.11 -5.91 18.80
C CYS A 127 24.12 -6.68 17.92
N ALA A 128 24.57 -6.09 16.82
CA ALA A 128 25.71 -6.60 16.05
C ALA A 128 26.41 -5.42 15.36
N GLY A 129 27.25 -4.72 16.12
CA GLY A 129 28.11 -3.64 15.67
C GLY A 129 29.21 -3.39 16.69
#